data_AF-A0A4P5VCC1-F1
#
_entry.id   AF-A0A4P5VCC1-F1
#
_cell.length_a   1.000
_cell.length_b   1.000
_cell.length_c   1.000
_cell.angle_alpha   90.00
_cell.angle_beta   90.00
_cell.angle_gamma   90.00
#
_symmetry.space_group_name_H-M   'P 1'
#
loop_
_entity.id
_entity.type
_entity.pdbx_description
1 polymer ?
#
loop_
_entity_poly.entity_id
_entity_poly.type
_entity_poly.pdbx_seq_one_letter_code
_entity_poly.pdbx_strand_id
1 'polypeptide(L)'
;MLLGGLLVATNPGERDFEAFAGDYLAELASDELCRSDGMPLMARLVVHNCPQLVRSQRQALGRLAAASSRRYNLGLFSIYTTRIGGMDLMPGLTVPRYRAVTLAGAGQLVVLQTGTESAAEPS
;
A
#
# COMPACT_ATOMS: atom_id res chain seq x y z
N MET A 1 -22.22 5.35 27.25
CA MET A 1 -20.88 4.72 27.21
C MET A 1 -20.82 3.38 26.46
N LEU A 2 -21.92 2.62 26.31
CA LEU A 2 -21.89 1.30 25.63
C LEU A 2 -21.59 1.35 24.12
N LEU A 3 -22.06 2.39 23.41
CA LEU A 3 -21.82 2.55 21.96
C LEU A 3 -20.35 2.83 21.61
N GLY A 4 -19.63 3.58 22.45
CA GLY A 4 -18.20 3.88 22.24
C GLY A 4 -17.30 2.66 22.42
N GLY A 5 -17.64 1.75 23.35
CA GLY A 5 -16.88 0.51 23.58
C GLY A 5 -16.97 -0.50 22.44
N LEU A 6 -18.15 -0.60 21.80
CA LEU A 6 -18.35 -1.42 20.60
C LEU A 6 -17.50 -0.93 19.41
N LEU A 7 -17.42 0.39 19.21
CA LEU A 7 -16.61 0.97 18.13
C LEU A 7 -15.12 0.67 18.28
N VAL A 8 -14.59 0.77 19.51
CA VAL A 8 -13.19 0.41 19.81
C VAL A 8 -12.92 -1.06 19.53
N ALA A 9 -13.85 -1.96 19.89
CA ALA A 9 -13.71 -3.40 19.65
C ALA A 9 -13.78 -3.75 18.15
N THR A 10 -14.54 -2.98 17.36
CA THR A 10 -14.63 -3.15 15.89
C THR A 10 -13.55 -2.39 15.12
N ASN A 11 -12.66 -1.67 15.80
CA ASN A 11 -11.64 -0.88 15.12
C ASN A 11 -10.58 -1.80 14.50
N PRO A 12 -10.33 -1.72 13.17
CA PRO A 12 -9.41 -2.62 12.50
C PRO A 12 -8.02 -2.68 13.15
N GLY A 13 -7.52 -3.90 13.28
CA GLY A 13 -6.21 -4.20 13.81
C GLY A 13 -5.11 -4.15 12.74
N GLU A 14 -3.90 -4.51 13.14
CA GLU A 14 -2.75 -4.59 12.23
C GLU A 14 -2.93 -5.65 11.15
N ARG A 15 -3.54 -6.80 11.49
CA ARG A 15 -3.81 -7.89 10.54
C ARG A 15 -4.87 -7.48 9.50
N ASP A 16 -5.88 -6.73 9.91
CA ASP A 16 -6.91 -6.22 9.00
C ASP A 16 -6.31 -5.20 8.04
N PHE A 17 -5.44 -4.31 8.55
CA PHE A 17 -4.68 -3.39 7.72
C PHE A 17 -3.76 -4.12 6.73
N GLU A 18 -3.03 -5.14 7.16
CA GLU A 18 -2.16 -5.94 6.28
C GLU A 18 -2.96 -6.58 5.13
N ALA A 19 -4.11 -7.18 5.44
CA ALA A 19 -4.98 -7.81 4.46
C ALA A 19 -5.55 -6.81 3.45
N PHE A 20 -6.00 -5.65 3.95
CA PHE A 20 -6.52 -4.53 3.14
C PHE A 20 -5.43 -3.93 2.24
N ALA A 21 -4.26 -3.63 2.80
CA ALA A 21 -3.16 -3.02 2.07
C ALA A 21 -2.62 -3.98 0.99
N GLY A 22 -2.61 -5.28 1.26
CA GLY A 22 -2.29 -6.30 0.27
C GLY A 22 -3.24 -6.28 -0.93
N ASP A 23 -4.55 -6.18 -0.69
CA ASP A 23 -5.55 -6.04 -1.77
C ASP A 23 -5.36 -4.75 -2.55
N TYR A 24 -5.27 -3.63 -1.83
CA TYR A 24 -5.14 -2.31 -2.43
C TYR A 24 -3.88 -2.21 -3.32
N LEU A 25 -2.74 -2.69 -2.83
CA LEU A 25 -1.49 -2.67 -3.58
C LEU A 25 -1.49 -3.64 -4.76
N ALA A 26 -2.12 -4.81 -4.62
CA ALA A 26 -2.21 -5.75 -5.73
C ALA A 26 -3.06 -5.18 -6.87
N GLU A 27 -4.14 -4.49 -6.56
CA GLU A 27 -4.97 -3.81 -7.55
C GLU A 27 -4.21 -2.65 -8.20
N LEU A 28 -3.63 -1.76 -7.38
CA LEU A 28 -2.86 -0.62 -7.87
C LEU A 28 -1.69 -1.05 -8.77
N ALA A 29 -0.92 -2.06 -8.35
CA ALA A 29 0.19 -2.59 -9.14
C ALA A 29 -0.28 -3.31 -10.41
N SER A 30 -1.45 -3.98 -10.37
CA SER A 30 -2.03 -4.56 -11.58
C SER A 30 -2.39 -3.47 -12.59
N ASP A 31 -3.01 -2.38 -12.11
CA ASP A 31 -3.35 -1.25 -12.95
C ASP A 31 -2.10 -0.56 -13.49
N GLU A 32 -1.10 -0.25 -12.67
CA GLU A 32 0.08 0.48 -13.14
C GLU A 32 1.00 -0.37 -14.02
N LEU A 33 1.27 -1.62 -13.64
CA LEU A 33 2.32 -2.43 -14.26
C LEU A 33 1.79 -3.35 -15.36
N CYS A 34 0.54 -3.81 -15.27
CA CYS A 34 0.01 -4.80 -16.21
C CYS A 34 -0.79 -4.18 -17.36
N ARG A 35 -1.10 -2.87 -17.33
CA ARG A 35 -1.62 -2.16 -18.50
C ARG A 35 -0.56 -2.08 -19.59
N SER A 36 -0.98 -2.01 -20.85
CA SER A 36 -0.07 -2.01 -22.00
C SER A 36 1.01 -0.93 -21.86
N ASP A 37 0.66 0.30 -21.51
CA ASP A 37 1.64 1.40 -21.41
C ASP A 37 2.63 1.26 -20.24
N GLY A 38 2.31 0.42 -19.24
CA GLY A 38 3.15 0.20 -18.06
C GLY A 38 4.23 -0.87 -18.24
N MET A 39 4.13 -1.70 -19.28
CA MET A 39 5.00 -2.87 -19.43
C MET A 39 5.84 -2.82 -20.72
N PRO A 40 7.19 -2.83 -20.61
CA PRO A 40 8.09 -2.92 -21.77
C PRO A 40 7.78 -4.15 -22.63
N LEU A 41 7.96 -4.04 -23.95
CA LEU A 41 7.64 -5.10 -24.90
C LEU A 41 8.26 -6.46 -24.52
N MET A 42 9.51 -6.46 -24.05
CA MET A 42 10.21 -7.68 -23.64
C MET A 42 9.59 -8.33 -22.41
N ALA A 43 9.16 -7.53 -21.43
CA ALA A 43 8.49 -8.04 -20.24
C ALA A 43 7.16 -8.74 -20.60
N ARG A 44 6.45 -8.30 -21.65
CA ARG A 44 5.22 -8.94 -22.14
C ARG A 44 5.43 -10.32 -22.74
N LEU A 45 6.62 -10.61 -23.26
CA LEU A 45 6.93 -11.92 -23.86
C LEU A 45 7.16 -13.00 -22.79
N VAL A 46 7.57 -12.61 -21.58
CA VAL A 46 7.93 -13.52 -20.48
C VAL A 46 6.91 -13.53 -19.35
N VAL A 47 6.25 -12.41 -19.07
CA VAL A 47 5.21 -12.31 -18.04
C VAL A 47 3.86 -12.63 -18.67
N HIS A 48 3.43 -13.88 -18.51
CA HIS A 48 2.08 -14.30 -18.86
C HIS A 48 1.12 -14.03 -17.69
N ASN A 49 -0.08 -13.52 -17.99
CA ASN A 49 -1.11 -13.21 -16.99
C ASN A 49 -0.60 -12.34 -15.82
N CYS A 50 0.05 -11.22 -16.14
CA CYS A 50 0.57 -10.24 -15.17
C CYS A 50 -0.40 -9.94 -14.00
N PRO A 51 -1.71 -9.69 -14.21
CA PRO A 51 -2.62 -9.41 -13.09
C PRO A 51 -2.72 -10.57 -12.09
N GLN A 52 -2.68 -11.82 -12.56
CA GLN A 52 -2.73 -12.98 -11.67
C GLN A 52 -1.43 -13.14 -10.89
N LEU A 53 -0.29 -12.86 -11.53
CA LEU A 53 1.02 -12.85 -10.87
C LEU A 53 1.07 -11.78 -9.76
N VAL A 54 0.57 -10.58 -10.02
CA VAL A 54 0.55 -9.53 -8.99
C VAL A 54 -0.39 -9.92 -7.83
N ARG A 55 -1.58 -10.44 -8.14
CA ARG A 55 -2.53 -10.89 -7.10
C ARG A 55 -2.00 -12.05 -6.26
N SER A 56 -1.19 -12.96 -6.82
CA SER A 56 -0.57 -14.02 -6.01
C SER A 56 0.41 -13.46 -4.96
N GLN A 57 0.90 -12.23 -5.16
CA GLN A 57 1.79 -11.55 -4.22
C GLN A 57 1.03 -10.71 -3.17
N ARG A 58 -0.31 -10.68 -3.17
CA ARG A 58 -1.14 -9.90 -2.24
C ARG A 58 -0.64 -9.97 -0.79
N GLN A 59 -0.31 -11.16 -0.28
CA GLN A 59 0.18 -11.32 1.08
C GLN A 59 1.58 -10.71 1.29
N ALA A 60 2.48 -10.83 0.31
CA ALA A 60 3.79 -10.19 0.37
C ALA A 60 3.66 -8.66 0.33
N LEU A 61 2.77 -8.14 -0.52
CA LEU A 61 2.47 -6.71 -0.60
C LEU A 61 1.85 -6.18 0.70
N GLY A 62 0.94 -6.93 1.31
CA GLY A 62 0.37 -6.60 2.61
C GLY A 62 1.44 -6.50 3.71
N ARG A 63 2.31 -7.51 3.81
CA ARG A 63 3.44 -7.49 4.76
C ARG A 63 4.40 -6.33 4.51
N LEU A 64 4.70 -6.01 3.25
CA LEU A 64 5.50 -4.86 2.88
C LEU A 64 4.84 -3.56 3.35
N ALA A 65 3.53 -3.40 3.12
CA ALA A 65 2.79 -2.23 3.57
C ALA A 65 2.79 -2.13 5.10
N ALA A 66 2.55 -3.23 5.82
CA ALA A 66 2.59 -3.26 7.29
C ALA A 66 3.96 -2.86 7.83
N ALA A 67 5.03 -3.47 7.31
CA ALA A 67 6.41 -3.17 7.71
C ALA A 67 6.84 -1.72 7.40
N SER A 68 6.24 -1.12 6.37
CA SER A 68 6.51 0.26 5.95
C SER A 68 5.52 1.28 6.50
N SER A 69 4.65 0.88 7.43
CA SER A 69 3.61 1.73 8.02
C SER A 69 3.91 2.11 9.46
N ARG A 70 3.48 3.31 9.85
CA ARG A 70 3.35 3.71 11.25
C ARG A 70 1.89 3.91 11.59
N ARG A 71 1.45 3.28 12.70
CA ARG A 71 0.09 3.40 13.24
C ARG A 71 0.04 4.45 14.34
N TYR A 72 -0.94 5.34 14.26
CA TYR A 72 -1.29 6.30 15.31
C TYR A 72 -2.70 5.98 15.81
N ASN A 73 -2.82 5.59 17.07
CA ASN A 73 -4.09 5.16 17.65
C ASN A 73 -4.73 6.33 18.41
N LEU A 74 -5.97 6.68 18.05
CA LEU A 74 -6.70 7.85 18.58
C LEU A 74 -7.95 7.42 19.36
N GLY A 75 -7.96 6.16 19.81
CA GLY A 75 -9.07 5.55 20.56
C GLY A 75 -10.13 4.97 19.62
N LEU A 76 -10.99 5.84 19.07
CA LEU A 76 -12.11 5.41 18.22
C LEU A 76 -11.69 5.05 16.79
N PHE A 77 -10.54 5.53 16.36
CA PHE A 77 -9.97 5.29 15.03
C PHE A 77 -8.44 5.23 15.12
N SER A 78 -7.82 4.74 14.06
CA SER A 78 -6.38 4.73 13.88
C SER A 78 -6.02 5.32 12.53
N ILE A 79 -4.85 5.95 12.44
CA ILE A 79 -4.28 6.42 11.18
C ILE A 79 -3.03 5.60 10.88
N TYR A 80 -2.94 5.06 9.68
CA TYR A 80 -1.76 4.41 9.14
C TYR A 80 -1.10 5.35 8.15
N THR A 81 0.18 5.66 8.37
CA THR A 81 1.01 6.34 7.38
C THR A 81 1.98 5.34 6.79
N THR A 82 1.81 5.00 5.53
CA THR A 82 2.61 4.02 4.79
C THR A 82 3.59 4.74 3.89
N ARG A 83 4.86 4.33 3.87
CA ARG A 83 5.87 4.87 2.96
C ARG A 83 6.65 3.75 2.25
N ILE A 84 6.42 3.57 0.96
CA ILE A 84 7.02 2.49 0.16
C ILE A 84 7.99 3.09 -0.87
N GLY A 85 9.11 2.40 -1.14
CA GLY A 85 10.10 2.83 -2.13
C GLY A 85 11.12 3.83 -1.57
N GLY A 86 11.72 4.63 -2.45
CA GLY A 86 12.85 5.49 -2.12
C GLY A 86 14.16 4.74 -1.88
N MET A 87 14.33 3.58 -2.52
CA MET A 87 15.56 2.80 -2.54
C MET A 87 16.26 2.99 -3.89
N ASP A 88 17.58 3.16 -3.85
CA ASP A 88 18.42 3.11 -5.04
C ASP A 88 18.67 1.65 -5.41
N LEU A 89 18.12 1.21 -6.53
CA LEU A 89 18.29 -0.17 -6.99
C LEU A 89 19.60 -0.34 -7.76
N MET A 90 19.96 0.65 -8.57
CA MET A 90 21.18 0.69 -9.38
C MET A 90 21.62 2.14 -9.62
N PRO A 91 22.90 2.41 -9.97
CA PRO A 91 23.33 3.75 -10.37
C PRO A 91 22.47 4.29 -11.51
N GLY A 92 21.80 5.42 -11.29
CA GLY A 92 20.87 6.04 -12.25
C GLY A 92 19.44 5.50 -12.24
N LEU A 93 19.09 4.57 -11.34
CA LEU A 93 17.72 4.05 -11.19
C LEU A 93 17.26 4.11 -9.73
N THR A 94 16.50 5.17 -9.41
CA THR A 94 15.88 5.38 -8.09
C THR A 94 14.38 5.08 -8.17
N VAL A 95 13.88 4.28 -7.23
CA VAL A 95 12.44 4.04 -7.13
C VAL A 95 11.79 5.22 -6.41
N PRO A 96 10.75 5.88 -6.98
CA PRO A 96 10.07 6.98 -6.32
C PRO A 96 9.50 6.54 -4.97
N ARG A 97 9.50 7.45 -4.01
CA ARG A 97 8.92 7.18 -2.70
C ARG A 97 7.43 7.48 -2.76
N TYR A 98 6.61 6.49 -2.45
CA TYR A 98 5.17 6.65 -2.35
C TYR A 98 4.76 6.76 -0.90
N ARG A 99 3.85 7.69 -0.62
CA ARG A 99 3.23 7.87 0.68
C ARG A 99 1.73 7.68 0.58
N ALA A 100 1.16 6.92 1.51
CA ALA A 100 -0.28 6.77 1.66
C ALA A 100 -0.71 7.02 3.11
N VAL A 101 -1.90 7.58 3.28
CA VAL A 101 -2.56 7.78 4.58
C VAL A 101 -3.87 7.00 4.57
N THR A 102 -4.01 6.05 5.48
CA THR A 102 -5.20 5.20 5.61
C THR A 102 -5.84 5.43 6.96
N LEU A 103 -7.15 5.66 6.96
CA LEU A 103 -7.98 5.71 8.16
C LEU A 103 -8.55 4.33 8.44
N ALA A 104 -8.40 3.87 9.69
CA ALA A 104 -9.09 2.70 10.21
C ALA A 104 -10.08 3.13 11.29
N GLY A 105 -11.33 2.76 11.17
CA GLY A 105 -12.36 3.10 12.16
C GLY A 105 -13.72 2.58 11.75
N ALA A 106 -14.58 2.34 12.74
CA ALA A 106 -15.94 1.81 12.52
C ALA A 106 -15.96 0.53 11.65
N GLY A 107 -14.99 -0.37 11.83
CA GLY A 107 -14.87 -1.61 11.06
C GLY A 107 -14.42 -1.45 9.61
N GLN A 108 -13.96 -0.26 9.20
CA GLN A 108 -13.58 0.04 7.82
C GLN A 108 -12.15 0.58 7.73
N LEU A 109 -11.53 0.36 6.57
CA LEU A 109 -10.23 0.89 6.18
C LEU A 109 -10.39 1.68 4.88
N VAL A 110 -9.95 2.94 4.88
CA VAL A 110 -10.12 3.84 3.73
C VAL A 110 -8.82 4.61 3.49
N VAL A 111 -8.32 4.57 2.26
CA VAL A 111 -7.19 5.42 1.85
C VAL A 111 -7.70 6.84 1.69
N LEU A 112 -7.16 7.77 2.48
CA LEU A 112 -7.53 9.18 2.46
C LEU A 112 -6.71 9.98 1.46
N GLN A 113 -5.41 9.67 1.38
CA GLN A 113 -4.45 10.41 0.58
C GLN A 113 -3.37 9.47 0.05
N THR A 114 -2.98 9.67 -1.20
CA THR A 114 -1.80 9.08 -1.82
C THR A 114 -0.96 10.21 -2.42
N GLY A 115 0.35 10.02 -2.45
CA GLY A 115 1.26 10.98 -3.06
C GLY A 115 2.61 10.38 -3.37
N THR A 116 3.28 10.94 -4.36
CA THR A 116 4.66 10.61 -4.73
C THR A 116 5.56 11.69 -4.15
N GLU A 117 6.45 11.30 -3.25
CA GLU A 117 7.54 12.13 -2.77
C GLU A 117 8.72 11.93 -3.73
N SER A 118 9.03 12.92 -4.57
CA SER A 118 10.30 12.92 -5.30
C SER A 118 11.45 12.93 -4.29
N ALA A 119 12.46 12.09 -4.51
CA ALA A 119 13.75 12.28 -3.87
C ALA A 119 14.18 13.72 -4.19
N ALA A 120 14.43 14.53 -3.16
CA ALA A 120 14.77 15.94 -3.31
C ALA A 120 15.89 16.11 -4.35
N GLU A 121 15.72 17.04 -5.30
CA GLU A 121 16.84 17.59 -6.06
C GLU A 121 17.86 18.14 -5.04
N PRO A 122 19.13 17.70 -5.06
CA PRO A 122 20.16 18.36 -4.29
C PRO A 122 20.37 19.75 -4.89
N SER A 123 20.12 20.78 -4.07
CA SER A 123 20.47 22.19 -4.37
C SER A 123 21.97 22.41 -4.33
#